data_AF-A0A970PLG1-F1
#
_entry.id   AF-A0A970PLG1-F1
#
_cell.length_a   1.000
_cell.length_b   1.000
_cell.length_c   1.000
_cell.angle_alpha   90.00
_cell.angle_beta   90.00
_cell.angle_gamma   90.00
#
_symmetry.space_group_name_H-M   'P 1'
#
loop_
_entity.id
_entity.type
_entity.pdbx_description
1 polymer ?
#
loop_
_entity_poly.entity_id
_entity_poly.type
_entity_poly.pdbx_seq_one_letter_code
_entity_poly.pdbx_strand_id
1 'polypeptide(L)'
;DEESGAYFMGSIYRDVFDTGIKESKAHLDSLNTVLKAMTAAGNTEGEEYLMTQMELEHTKATYDFIINHKAYKAASKTRGERSWRKTLLAEANRNSRTYSYQLLISDGHGFFQQTQEPYADATGRIWFTPIAQWFDMTKLGTLIGSLLFGIFIVVALVQSKRKDLYIRPIAGLEELDNAVGRATEMGRPVMFVPGWGTLGEPCTISSMMILAQTARKTAEFDVRLISPHCDYFVMPVAQEIVQTAYSEAGRPDAFDRDDIFYISDSQFAFSAGVNGITIRERVATILYMGFFNAEALLMTETGNQAGAIQIAGTDATTQVPFFITTCDYTLIGEEFYAASAYLSRNIELVSMLKGLDYFKLVMVILVIAGTILSTVHWHGLLHFLPFE
;
A
#
# COMPACT_ATOMS: atom_id res chain seq x y z
N ASP A 1 -12.65 -33.16 -23.29
CA ASP A 1 -12.23 -33.12 -24.69
C ASP A 1 -11.26 -31.96 -24.84
N GLU A 2 -10.06 -32.21 -25.37
CA GLU A 2 -8.99 -31.21 -25.38
C GLU A 2 -9.25 -30.09 -26.40
N GLU A 3 -9.99 -30.35 -27.47
CA GLU A 3 -10.30 -29.36 -28.51
C GLU A 3 -11.52 -28.49 -28.17
N SER A 4 -12.56 -29.09 -27.58
CA SER A 4 -13.81 -28.38 -27.30
C SER A 4 -13.96 -27.90 -25.84
N GLY A 5 -13.05 -28.30 -24.94
CA GLY A 5 -13.18 -28.03 -23.50
C GLY A 5 -14.36 -28.76 -22.83
N ALA A 6 -15.11 -29.58 -23.57
CA ALA A 6 -16.24 -30.34 -23.06
C ALA A 6 -15.80 -31.34 -22.00
N TYR A 7 -16.55 -31.44 -20.91
CA TYR A 7 -16.22 -32.32 -19.79
C TYR A 7 -17.38 -33.27 -19.50
N PHE A 8 -17.06 -34.46 -18.98
CA PHE A 8 -18.06 -35.43 -18.57
C PHE A 8 -18.36 -35.25 -17.08
N MET A 9 -19.35 -34.43 -16.76
CA MET A 9 -19.90 -34.28 -15.42
C MET A 9 -21.40 -34.55 -15.46
N GLY A 10 -21.84 -35.57 -14.76
CA GLY A 10 -23.25 -35.85 -14.62
C GLY A 10 -23.54 -36.65 -13.37
N SER A 11 -24.78 -36.56 -12.91
CA SER A 11 -25.22 -37.23 -11.69
C SER A 11 -25.05 -38.75 -11.79
N ILE A 12 -24.59 -39.37 -10.71
CA ILE A 12 -24.60 -40.83 -10.59
C ILE A 12 -26.03 -41.39 -10.52
N TYR A 13 -27.02 -40.55 -10.22
CA TYR A 13 -28.44 -40.89 -10.18
C TYR A 13 -29.06 -40.74 -11.56
N ARG A 14 -29.72 -41.81 -12.03
CA ARG A 14 -30.17 -41.94 -13.42
C ARG A 14 -31.28 -40.96 -13.78
N ASP A 15 -32.24 -40.80 -12.89
CA ASP A 15 -33.35 -39.85 -12.99
C ASP A 15 -32.87 -38.40 -13.13
N VAL A 16 -31.90 -38.00 -12.30
CA VAL A 16 -31.30 -36.66 -12.35
C VAL A 16 -30.48 -36.49 -13.63
N PHE A 17 -29.70 -37.49 -14.03
CA PHE A 17 -28.90 -37.45 -15.25
C PHE A 17 -29.78 -37.36 -16.50
N ASP A 18 -30.80 -38.20 -16.62
CA ASP A 18 -31.72 -38.22 -17.76
C ASP A 18 -32.52 -36.92 -17.85
N THR A 19 -32.85 -36.29 -16.72
CA THR A 19 -33.49 -34.96 -16.68
C THR A 19 -32.54 -33.88 -17.18
N GLY A 20 -31.30 -33.85 -16.67
CA GLY A 20 -30.29 -32.87 -17.11
C GLY A 20 -29.95 -32.96 -18.60
N ILE A 21 -29.91 -34.17 -19.19
CA ILE A 21 -29.71 -34.34 -20.63
C ILE A 21 -30.89 -33.81 -21.44
N LYS A 22 -32.12 -33.96 -20.95
CA LYS A 22 -33.32 -33.40 -21.62
C LYS A 22 -33.32 -31.88 -21.55
N GLU A 23 -32.98 -31.31 -20.41
CA GLU A 23 -32.88 -29.86 -20.21
C GLU A 23 -31.77 -29.26 -21.10
N SER A 24 -30.59 -29.89 -21.14
CA SER A 24 -29.49 -29.47 -22.01
C SER A 24 -29.89 -29.49 -23.51
N LYS A 25 -30.64 -30.52 -23.94
CA LYS A 25 -31.18 -30.56 -25.30
C LYS A 25 -32.20 -29.46 -25.57
N ALA A 26 -33.11 -29.20 -24.63
CA ALA A 26 -34.09 -28.13 -24.76
C ALA A 26 -33.42 -26.74 -24.84
N HIS A 27 -32.34 -26.54 -24.10
CA HIS A 27 -31.52 -25.32 -24.16
C HIS A 27 -30.79 -25.18 -25.50
N LEU A 28 -30.28 -26.27 -26.07
CA LEU A 28 -29.70 -26.25 -27.41
C LEU A 28 -30.72 -25.85 -28.49
N ASP A 29 -31.92 -26.41 -28.40
CA ASP A 29 -32.99 -26.12 -29.34
C ASP A 29 -33.47 -24.65 -29.21
N SER A 30 -33.48 -24.10 -27.99
CA SER A 30 -33.82 -22.69 -27.75
C SER A 30 -32.76 -21.74 -28.30
N LEU A 31 -31.47 -21.96 -28.00
CA LEU A 31 -30.35 -21.16 -28.50
C LEU A 31 -30.29 -21.15 -30.03
N ASN A 32 -30.51 -22.31 -30.67
CA ASN A 32 -30.55 -22.41 -32.14
C ASN A 32 -31.74 -21.64 -32.74
N THR A 33 -32.87 -21.59 -32.03
CA THR A 33 -34.04 -20.81 -32.45
C THR A 33 -33.78 -19.30 -32.36
N VAL A 34 -33.17 -18.85 -31.25
CA VAL A 34 -32.77 -17.45 -31.03
C VAL A 34 -31.76 -17.01 -32.08
N LEU A 35 -30.72 -17.80 -32.34
CA LEU A 35 -29.69 -17.48 -33.33
C LEU A 35 -30.27 -17.37 -34.76
N LYS A 36 -31.21 -18.24 -35.13
CA LYS A 36 -31.93 -18.15 -36.40
C LYS A 36 -32.77 -16.88 -36.51
N ALA A 37 -33.44 -16.48 -35.43
CA ALA A 37 -34.23 -15.26 -35.39
C ALA A 37 -33.34 -14.01 -35.52
N MET A 38 -32.20 -13.98 -34.82
CA MET A 38 -31.21 -12.88 -34.92
C MET A 38 -30.59 -12.79 -36.32
N THR A 39 -30.25 -13.95 -36.92
CA THR A 39 -29.74 -14.02 -38.30
C THR A 39 -30.77 -13.51 -39.31
N ALA A 40 -32.05 -13.86 -39.15
CA ALA A 40 -33.13 -13.38 -40.00
C ALA A 40 -33.40 -11.87 -39.85
N ALA A 41 -33.10 -11.30 -38.67
CA ALA A 41 -33.16 -9.87 -38.41
C ALA A 41 -31.90 -9.09 -38.88
N GLY A 42 -30.90 -9.77 -39.44
CA GLY A 42 -29.66 -9.16 -39.93
C GLY A 42 -28.64 -8.80 -38.83
N ASN A 43 -28.88 -9.19 -37.57
CA ASN A 43 -27.99 -8.91 -36.46
C ASN A 43 -26.96 -10.04 -36.29
N THR A 44 -25.88 -9.99 -37.06
CA THR A 44 -24.86 -11.06 -37.14
C THR A 44 -23.48 -10.67 -36.60
N GLU A 45 -23.28 -9.39 -36.23
CA GLU A 45 -22.00 -8.87 -35.71
C GLU A 45 -22.15 -8.24 -34.31
N GLY A 46 -23.36 -8.24 -33.74
CA GLY A 46 -23.59 -7.73 -32.39
C GLY A 46 -23.01 -8.63 -31.31
N GLU A 47 -22.61 -8.03 -30.18
CA GLU A 47 -22.08 -8.74 -29.00
C GLU A 47 -23.02 -9.85 -28.53
N GLU A 48 -24.34 -9.59 -28.52
CA GLU A 48 -25.36 -10.56 -28.14
C GLU A 48 -25.41 -11.78 -29.08
N TYR A 49 -25.20 -11.57 -30.39
CA TYR A 49 -25.15 -12.66 -31.38
C TYR A 49 -23.92 -13.54 -31.15
N LEU A 50 -22.74 -12.91 -31.00
CA LEU A 50 -21.48 -13.61 -30.77
C LEU A 50 -21.52 -14.43 -29.47
N MET A 51 -22.04 -13.86 -28.39
CA MET A 51 -22.19 -14.57 -27.12
C MET A 51 -23.16 -15.75 -27.22
N THR A 52 -24.30 -15.56 -27.89
CA THR A 52 -25.29 -16.63 -28.11
C THR A 52 -24.73 -17.75 -28.99
N GLN A 53 -23.95 -17.40 -30.02
CA GLN A 53 -23.27 -18.36 -30.89
C GLN A 53 -22.23 -19.17 -30.12
N MET A 54 -21.38 -18.51 -29.33
CA MET A 54 -20.40 -19.18 -28.47
C MET A 54 -21.06 -20.13 -27.47
N GLU A 55 -22.17 -19.71 -26.85
CA GLU A 55 -22.93 -20.55 -25.92
C GLU A 55 -23.54 -21.77 -26.61
N LEU A 56 -24.09 -21.61 -27.82
CA LEU A 56 -24.63 -22.71 -28.63
C LEU A 56 -23.53 -23.72 -28.98
N GLU A 57 -22.39 -23.25 -29.46
CA GLU A 57 -21.25 -24.11 -29.82
C GLU A 57 -20.73 -24.89 -28.60
N HIS A 58 -20.55 -24.22 -27.46
CA HIS A 58 -20.10 -24.86 -26.22
C HIS A 58 -21.11 -25.87 -25.67
N THR A 59 -22.39 -25.50 -25.61
CA THR A 59 -23.46 -26.40 -25.13
C THR A 59 -23.57 -27.62 -26.05
N LYS A 60 -23.41 -27.44 -27.36
CA LYS A 60 -23.55 -28.51 -28.34
C LYS A 60 -22.39 -29.47 -28.23
N ALA A 61 -21.17 -28.96 -28.15
CA ALA A 61 -19.97 -29.76 -27.94
C ALA A 61 -20.07 -30.59 -26.65
N THR A 62 -20.56 -29.97 -25.55
CA THR A 62 -20.75 -30.66 -24.27
C THR A 62 -21.81 -31.76 -24.36
N TYR A 63 -22.97 -31.47 -24.95
CA TYR A 63 -24.04 -32.44 -25.15
C TYR A 63 -23.57 -33.63 -26.00
N ASP A 64 -22.98 -33.34 -27.16
CA ASP A 64 -22.48 -34.34 -28.11
C ASP A 64 -21.38 -35.19 -27.47
N PHE A 65 -20.49 -34.58 -26.68
CA PHE A 65 -19.46 -35.28 -25.93
C PHE A 65 -20.07 -36.25 -24.92
N ILE A 66 -21.05 -35.81 -24.11
CA ILE A 66 -21.67 -36.65 -23.08
C ILE A 66 -22.43 -37.83 -23.69
N ILE A 67 -23.27 -37.61 -24.71
CA ILE A 67 -24.05 -38.69 -25.33
C ILE A 67 -23.15 -39.69 -26.09
N ASN A 68 -22.01 -39.22 -26.58
CA ASN A 68 -21.06 -40.07 -27.29
C ASN A 68 -20.04 -40.73 -26.37
N HIS A 69 -19.95 -40.30 -25.11
CA HIS A 69 -18.99 -40.79 -24.15
C HIS A 69 -19.16 -42.28 -23.88
N LYS A 70 -18.04 -43.02 -23.79
CA LYS A 70 -18.03 -44.46 -23.58
C LYS A 70 -18.77 -44.85 -22.29
N ALA A 71 -18.61 -44.06 -21.22
CA ALA A 71 -19.25 -44.30 -19.94
C ALA A 71 -20.79 -44.18 -20.03
N TYR A 72 -21.30 -43.16 -20.74
CA TYR A 72 -22.74 -43.00 -20.94
C TYR A 72 -23.32 -44.11 -21.82
N LYS A 73 -22.67 -44.45 -22.94
CA LYS A 73 -23.08 -45.55 -23.83
C LYS A 73 -23.06 -46.92 -23.14
N ALA A 74 -22.15 -47.12 -22.19
CA ALA A 74 -22.11 -48.33 -21.37
C ALA A 74 -23.22 -48.32 -20.31
N ALA A 75 -23.39 -47.20 -19.59
CA ALA A 75 -24.40 -47.06 -18.55
C ALA A 75 -25.83 -47.20 -19.10
N SER A 76 -26.12 -46.62 -20.27
CA SER A 76 -27.44 -46.67 -20.92
C SER A 76 -27.88 -48.07 -21.35
N LYS A 77 -26.93 -49.00 -21.54
CA LYS A 77 -27.21 -50.41 -21.87
C LYS A 77 -27.47 -51.28 -20.63
N THR A 78 -27.19 -50.78 -19.43
CA THR A 78 -27.38 -51.55 -18.19
C THR A 78 -28.85 -51.58 -17.77
N ARG A 79 -29.32 -52.75 -17.31
CA ARG A 79 -30.62 -52.88 -16.64
C ARG A 79 -30.39 -52.83 -15.12
N GLY A 80 -30.98 -51.83 -14.47
CA GLY A 80 -30.90 -51.63 -13.01
C GLY A 80 -30.11 -50.38 -12.59
N GLU A 81 -30.52 -49.76 -11.48
CA GLU A 81 -29.92 -48.52 -11.00
C GLU A 81 -28.53 -48.72 -10.40
N ARG A 82 -28.30 -49.88 -9.77
CA ARG A 82 -27.01 -50.24 -9.16
C ARG A 82 -25.88 -50.37 -10.20
N SER A 83 -26.18 -50.93 -11.37
CA SER A 83 -25.22 -51.12 -12.47
C SER A 83 -24.93 -49.80 -13.19
N TRP A 84 -25.95 -48.93 -13.34
CA TRP A 84 -25.78 -47.54 -13.78
C TRP A 84 -24.81 -46.78 -12.88
N ARG A 85 -25.09 -46.73 -11.57
CA ARG A 85 -24.27 -46.02 -10.58
C ARG A 85 -22.83 -46.52 -10.59
N LYS A 86 -22.59 -47.84 -10.64
CA LYS A 86 -21.24 -48.41 -10.68
C LYS A 86 -20.42 -47.92 -11.88
N THR A 87 -21.05 -47.81 -13.05
CA THR A 87 -20.39 -47.39 -14.29
C THR A 87 -20.02 -45.90 -14.24
N LEU A 88 -20.95 -45.04 -13.82
CA LEU A 88 -20.67 -43.61 -13.70
C LEU A 88 -19.72 -43.28 -12.55
N LEU A 89 -19.78 -43.99 -11.41
CA LEU A 89 -18.83 -43.81 -10.32
C LEU A 89 -17.39 -44.14 -10.73
N ALA A 90 -17.20 -45.15 -11.58
CA ALA A 90 -15.87 -45.50 -12.08
C ALA A 90 -15.28 -44.37 -12.92
N GLU A 91 -16.09 -43.75 -13.79
CA GLU A 91 -15.66 -42.61 -14.59
C GLU A 91 -15.46 -41.35 -13.74
N ALA A 92 -16.37 -41.06 -12.80
CA ALA A 92 -16.26 -39.93 -11.89
C ALA A 92 -14.99 -40.02 -11.02
N ASN A 93 -14.65 -41.21 -10.52
CA ASN A 93 -13.42 -41.44 -9.76
C ASN A 93 -12.15 -41.31 -10.61
N ARG A 94 -12.24 -41.64 -11.91
CA ARG A 94 -11.13 -41.41 -12.83
C ARG A 94 -10.94 -39.92 -13.04
N ASN A 95 -12.01 -39.20 -13.36
CA ASN A 95 -11.99 -37.76 -13.61
C ASN A 95 -11.52 -36.97 -12.38
N SER A 96 -11.90 -37.38 -11.16
CA SER A 96 -11.44 -36.71 -9.93
C SER A 96 -9.96 -36.91 -9.62
N ARG A 97 -9.30 -37.85 -10.30
CA ARG A 97 -7.87 -38.18 -10.14
C ARG A 97 -7.02 -37.80 -11.34
N THR A 98 -7.63 -37.24 -12.38
CA THR A 98 -6.95 -36.77 -13.59
C THR A 98 -7.07 -35.26 -13.67
N TYR A 99 -5.94 -34.59 -13.85
CA TYR A 99 -5.87 -33.14 -14.01
C TYR A 99 -5.27 -32.84 -15.38
N SER A 100 -5.85 -31.91 -16.12
CA SER A 100 -5.20 -31.23 -17.24
C SER A 100 -4.80 -29.83 -16.79
N TYR A 101 -3.62 -29.38 -17.21
CA TYR A 101 -3.14 -28.03 -16.96
C TYR A 101 -2.77 -27.38 -18.30
N GLN A 102 -3.03 -26.08 -18.43
CA GLN A 102 -2.55 -25.26 -19.52
C GLN A 102 -1.66 -24.17 -18.93
N LEU A 103 -0.43 -24.08 -19.40
CA LEU A 103 0.50 -23.02 -19.05
C LEU A 103 0.32 -21.87 -20.04
N LEU A 104 -0.11 -20.72 -19.54
CA LEU A 104 -0.25 -19.48 -20.30
C LEU A 104 0.80 -18.51 -19.78
N ILE A 105 1.65 -18.01 -20.68
CA ILE A 105 2.61 -16.94 -20.36
C ILE A 105 1.97 -15.63 -20.83
N SER A 106 1.77 -14.72 -19.88
CA SER A 106 1.32 -13.36 -20.13
C SER A 106 2.50 -12.41 -19.99
N ASP A 107 2.61 -11.44 -20.89
CA ASP A 107 3.58 -10.35 -20.81
C ASP A 107 3.16 -9.23 -19.83
N GLY A 108 2.05 -9.42 -19.11
CA GLY A 108 1.49 -8.41 -18.19
C GLY A 108 0.60 -7.38 -18.87
N HIS A 109 0.54 -7.33 -20.21
CA HIS A 109 -0.31 -6.41 -20.98
C HIS A 109 -1.53 -7.08 -21.61
N GLY A 110 -1.86 -8.30 -21.16
CA GLY A 110 -3.00 -9.06 -21.67
C GLY A 110 -2.74 -9.74 -23.01
N PHE A 111 -1.50 -9.73 -23.52
CA PHE A 111 -1.12 -10.51 -24.68
C PHE A 111 -0.55 -11.87 -24.23
N PHE A 112 -1.17 -12.95 -24.71
CA PHE A 112 -0.63 -14.28 -24.57
C PHE A 112 0.44 -14.47 -25.65
N GLN A 113 1.69 -14.63 -25.25
CA GLN A 113 2.74 -14.93 -26.21
C GLN A 113 2.64 -16.42 -26.59
N GLN A 114 2.43 -16.72 -27.87
CA GLN A 114 2.66 -18.08 -28.37
C GLN A 114 4.14 -18.38 -28.18
N THR A 115 4.43 -19.35 -27.33
CA THR A 115 5.79 -19.85 -27.11
C THR A 115 6.38 -20.33 -28.44
N GLN A 116 7.67 -20.05 -28.66
CA GLN A 116 8.44 -20.68 -29.73
C GLN A 116 8.36 -22.20 -29.64
N GLU A 117 8.56 -22.87 -30.78
CA GLU A 117 8.37 -24.32 -30.94
C GLU A 117 8.91 -25.11 -29.75
N PRO A 118 8.05 -25.85 -29.04
CA PRO A 118 8.47 -26.57 -27.87
C PRO A 118 9.38 -27.74 -28.25
N TYR A 119 10.34 -28.06 -27.39
CA TYR A 119 11.21 -29.22 -27.60
C TYR A 119 10.39 -30.49 -27.36
N ALA A 120 10.18 -31.28 -28.42
CA ALA A 120 9.60 -32.61 -28.32
C ALA A 120 10.72 -33.66 -28.21
N ASP A 121 10.72 -34.44 -27.13
CA ASP A 121 11.62 -35.58 -27.02
C ASP A 121 11.21 -36.73 -27.95
N ALA A 122 12.09 -37.73 -28.13
CA ALA A 122 11.83 -38.90 -28.97
C ALA A 122 10.64 -39.76 -28.51
N THR A 123 10.09 -39.51 -27.31
CA THR A 123 8.89 -40.17 -26.76
C THR A 123 7.62 -39.30 -26.88
N GLY A 124 7.72 -38.13 -27.51
CA GLY A 124 6.61 -37.21 -27.75
C GLY A 124 6.29 -36.29 -26.56
N ARG A 125 7.17 -36.18 -25.56
CA ARG A 125 6.96 -35.24 -24.44
C ARG A 125 7.45 -33.86 -24.82
N ILE A 126 6.62 -32.86 -24.55
CA ILE A 126 6.80 -31.46 -24.89
C ILE A 126 7.42 -30.75 -23.67
N TRP A 127 8.59 -30.13 -23.85
CA TRP A 127 9.31 -29.41 -22.82
C TRP A 127 9.33 -27.91 -23.12
N PHE A 128 9.03 -27.10 -22.11
CA PHE A 128 9.22 -25.65 -22.13
C PHE A 128 10.42 -25.32 -21.25
N THR A 129 11.42 -24.64 -21.82
CA THR A 129 12.57 -24.15 -21.06
C THR A 129 12.46 -22.65 -20.88
N PRO A 130 12.49 -22.10 -19.64
CA PRO A 130 12.51 -20.66 -19.45
C PRO A 130 13.81 -20.09 -19.99
N ILE A 131 13.72 -19.03 -20.80
CA ILE A 131 14.88 -18.23 -21.20
C ILE A 131 15.10 -17.19 -20.11
N ALA A 132 16.32 -17.06 -19.61
CA ALA A 132 16.64 -16.05 -18.61
C ALA A 132 16.46 -14.64 -19.18
N GLN A 133 15.50 -13.89 -18.64
CA GLN A 133 15.34 -12.47 -18.91
C GLN A 133 16.23 -11.67 -17.95
N TRP A 134 17.47 -11.42 -18.36
CA TRP A 134 18.47 -10.72 -17.55
C TRP A 134 18.11 -9.24 -17.31
N PHE A 135 17.33 -8.63 -18.21
CA PHE A 135 16.89 -7.25 -18.08
C PHE A 135 15.40 -7.14 -18.37
N ASP A 136 14.67 -6.59 -17.40
CA ASP A 136 13.25 -6.33 -17.53
C ASP A 136 13.00 -4.97 -18.19
N MET A 137 12.76 -4.97 -19.50
CA MET A 137 12.52 -3.75 -20.27
C MET A 137 11.25 -3.01 -19.84
N THR A 138 10.31 -3.69 -19.17
CA THR A 138 9.11 -3.04 -18.62
C THR A 138 9.45 -2.07 -17.48
N LYS A 139 10.57 -2.31 -16.78
CA LYS A 139 11.04 -1.51 -15.64
C LYS A 139 12.11 -0.49 -16.02
N LEU A 140 12.35 -0.28 -17.32
CA LEU A 140 13.35 0.67 -17.80
C LEU A 140 13.06 2.10 -17.30
N GLY A 141 11.78 2.50 -17.31
CA GLY A 141 11.35 3.79 -16.76
C GLY A 141 11.70 3.94 -15.28
N THR A 142 11.45 2.90 -14.47
CA THR A 142 11.84 2.85 -13.05
C THR A 142 13.34 2.99 -12.86
N LEU A 143 14.15 2.27 -13.65
CA LEU A 143 15.61 2.33 -13.57
C LEU A 143 16.12 3.76 -13.86
N ILE A 144 15.62 4.39 -14.92
CA ILE A 144 15.99 5.77 -15.26
C ILE A 144 15.56 6.72 -14.13
N GLY A 145 14.36 6.56 -13.59
CA GLY A 145 13.87 7.33 -12.45
C GLY A 145 14.77 7.19 -11.22
N SER A 146 15.15 5.97 -10.86
CA SER A 146 16.04 5.70 -9.71
C SER A 146 17.45 6.26 -9.91
N LEU A 147 18.01 6.16 -11.12
CA LEU A 147 19.31 6.75 -11.45
C LEU A 147 19.26 8.28 -11.39
N LEU A 148 18.22 8.89 -11.96
CA LEU A 148 18.00 10.34 -11.89
C LEU A 148 17.85 10.81 -10.44
N PHE A 149 17.10 10.08 -9.62
CA PHE A 149 16.97 10.37 -8.19
C PHE A 149 18.33 10.33 -7.49
N GLY A 150 19.13 9.28 -7.71
CA GLY A 150 20.50 9.19 -7.18
C GLY A 150 21.40 10.34 -7.63
N ILE A 151 21.32 10.74 -8.90
CA ILE A 151 22.06 11.89 -9.43
C ILE A 151 21.63 13.18 -8.71
N PHE A 152 20.33 13.42 -8.51
CA PHE A 152 19.86 14.61 -7.81
C PHE A 152 20.33 14.67 -6.35
N ILE A 153 20.39 13.53 -5.65
CA ILE A 153 20.94 13.47 -4.29
C ILE A 153 22.42 13.84 -4.29
N VAL A 154 23.21 13.26 -5.20
CA VAL A 154 24.66 13.60 -5.31
C VAL A 154 24.86 15.06 -5.67
N VAL A 155 24.07 15.60 -6.61
CA VAL A 155 24.12 17.00 -7.01
C VAL A 155 23.75 17.91 -5.83
N ALA A 156 22.71 17.59 -5.07
CA ALA A 156 22.33 18.34 -3.88
C ALA A 156 23.43 18.29 -2.80
N LEU A 157 24.10 17.15 -2.60
CA LEU A 157 25.19 16.99 -1.64
C LEU A 157 26.44 17.78 -2.03
N VAL A 158 26.78 17.83 -3.32
CA VAL A 158 27.89 18.68 -3.81
C VAL A 158 27.55 20.16 -3.66
N GLN A 159 26.29 20.54 -3.89
CA GLN A 159 25.84 21.92 -3.71
C GLN A 159 25.84 22.34 -2.23
N SER A 160 25.32 21.50 -1.33
CA SER A 160 25.26 21.79 0.12
C SER A 160 26.64 21.93 0.77
N LYS A 161 27.66 21.24 0.23
CA LYS A 161 29.05 21.41 0.66
C LYS A 161 29.69 22.73 0.19
N ARG A 162 29.14 23.36 -0.85
CA ARG A 162 29.71 24.59 -1.46
C ARG A 162 28.96 25.85 -1.05
N LYS A 163 27.67 25.74 -0.76
CA LYS A 163 26.79 26.85 -0.44
C LYS A 163 25.68 26.38 0.50
N ASP A 164 25.24 27.27 1.36
CA ASP A 164 24.04 27.03 2.16
C ASP A 164 22.81 26.99 1.25
N LEU A 165 22.13 25.85 1.26
CA LEU A 165 20.92 25.66 0.48
C LEU A 165 19.73 26.28 1.21
N TYR A 166 18.95 27.08 0.50
CA TYR A 166 17.73 27.68 1.04
C TYR A 166 16.69 26.61 1.38
N ILE A 167 16.27 26.55 2.64
CA ILE A 167 15.13 25.74 3.08
C ILE A 167 13.99 26.72 3.38
N ARG A 168 12.80 26.42 2.86
CA ARG A 168 11.60 27.23 3.14
C ARG A 168 11.39 27.28 4.66
N PRO A 169 11.19 28.47 5.26
CA PRO A 169 10.79 28.60 6.65
C PRO A 169 9.52 27.83 6.96
N ILE A 170 9.53 27.11 8.08
CA ILE A 170 8.41 26.33 8.58
C ILE A 170 7.96 26.98 9.89
N ALA A 171 6.78 27.60 9.89
CA ALA A 171 6.32 28.46 10.98
C ALA A 171 6.36 27.75 12.36
N GLY A 172 5.90 26.48 12.42
CA GLY A 172 5.94 25.71 13.65
C GLY A 172 7.35 25.43 14.19
N LEU A 173 8.37 25.39 13.34
CA LEU A 173 9.76 25.20 13.76
C LEU A 173 10.45 26.51 14.12
N GLU A 174 10.06 27.63 13.50
CA GLU A 174 10.54 28.96 13.90
C GLU A 174 10.02 29.35 15.29
N GLU A 175 8.80 28.95 15.61
CA GLU A 175 8.21 29.25 16.91
C GLU A 175 8.74 28.35 18.05
N LEU A 176 9.50 27.30 17.74
CA LEU A 176 10.03 26.38 18.76
C LEU A 176 10.86 27.13 19.81
N ASP A 177 11.76 28.01 19.38
CA ASP A 177 12.63 28.78 20.28
C ASP A 177 11.81 29.73 21.17
N ASN A 178 10.79 30.40 20.60
CA ASN A 178 9.89 31.27 21.35
C ASN A 178 9.03 30.48 22.34
N ALA A 179 8.54 29.32 21.95
CA ALA A 179 7.70 28.47 22.79
C ALA A 179 8.47 27.87 23.97
N VAL A 180 9.75 27.50 23.79
CA VAL A 180 10.64 27.08 24.88
C VAL A 180 11.03 28.27 25.76
N GLY A 181 11.33 29.43 25.18
CA GLY A 181 11.61 30.66 25.92
C GLY A 181 10.45 31.07 26.84
N ARG A 182 9.22 31.04 26.32
CA ARG A 182 7.99 31.30 27.11
C ARG A 182 7.81 30.27 28.24
N ALA A 183 8.08 28.99 27.99
CA ALA A 183 8.02 27.97 29.03
C ALA A 183 9.00 28.27 30.17
N THR A 184 10.20 28.75 29.82
CA THR A 184 11.22 29.23 30.76
C THR A 184 10.72 30.41 31.59
N GLU A 185 10.18 31.45 30.94
CA GLU A 185 9.65 32.64 31.61
C GLU A 185 8.50 32.31 32.58
N MET A 186 7.70 31.30 32.27
CA MET A 186 6.60 30.85 33.11
C MET A 186 7.01 29.87 34.22
N GLY A 187 8.24 29.33 34.19
CA GLY A 187 8.67 28.27 35.09
C GLY A 187 7.81 27.00 34.97
N ARG A 188 7.31 26.71 33.76
CA ARG A 188 6.40 25.60 33.45
C ARG A 188 7.07 24.66 32.45
N PRO A 189 6.81 23.34 32.50
CA PRO A 189 7.51 22.38 31.66
C PRO A 189 7.10 22.47 30.18
N VAL A 190 7.99 21.95 29.32
CA VAL A 190 7.69 21.59 27.93
C VAL A 190 7.34 20.11 27.89
N MET A 191 6.30 19.73 27.15
CA MET A 191 5.92 18.33 26.96
C MET A 191 6.11 17.92 25.51
N PHE A 192 6.73 16.76 25.28
CA PHE A 192 6.88 16.17 23.95
C PHE A 192 6.12 14.84 23.87
N VAL A 193 5.23 14.71 22.91
CA VAL A 193 4.36 13.53 22.74
C VAL A 193 4.68 12.90 21.38
N PRO A 194 5.29 11.70 21.32
CA PRO A 194 5.80 11.10 20.09
C PRO A 194 4.77 10.31 19.24
N GLY A 195 3.51 10.22 19.71
CA GLY A 195 2.47 9.44 19.04
C GLY A 195 2.60 7.92 19.23
N TRP A 196 1.91 7.16 18.38
CA TRP A 196 1.67 5.71 18.45
C TRP A 196 2.64 4.85 17.64
N GLY A 197 3.47 5.46 16.80
CA GLY A 197 4.29 4.70 15.88
C GLY A 197 5.45 3.99 16.59
N THR A 198 5.86 2.84 16.07
CA THR A 198 7.01 2.09 16.59
C THR A 198 8.30 2.40 15.82
N LEU A 199 9.46 1.89 16.25
CA LEU A 199 10.78 2.20 15.65
C LEU A 199 10.94 1.81 14.17
N GLY A 200 10.07 0.95 13.65
CA GLY A 200 10.04 0.57 12.22
C GLY A 200 9.41 1.63 11.32
N GLU A 201 8.73 2.63 11.89
CA GLU A 201 8.01 3.64 11.13
C GLU A 201 8.87 4.89 10.92
N PRO A 202 8.99 5.39 9.66
CA PRO A 202 9.74 6.62 9.37
C PRO A 202 9.26 7.82 10.20
N CYS A 203 7.96 7.87 10.50
CA CYS A 203 7.33 8.93 11.26
C CYS A 203 7.89 9.01 12.68
N THR A 204 8.03 7.87 13.37
CA THR A 204 8.61 7.79 14.72
C THR A 204 10.08 8.15 14.72
N ILE A 205 10.85 7.72 13.71
CA ILE A 205 12.26 8.10 13.59
C ILE A 205 12.39 9.62 13.46
N SER A 206 11.57 10.25 12.61
CA SER A 206 11.55 11.71 12.45
C SER A 206 11.18 12.41 13.77
N SER A 207 10.16 11.90 14.48
CA SER A 207 9.77 12.40 15.80
C SER A 207 10.94 12.38 16.80
N MET A 208 11.68 11.27 16.87
CA MET A 208 12.86 11.15 17.75
C MET A 208 13.98 12.14 17.39
N MET A 209 14.17 12.45 16.10
CA MET A 209 15.13 13.48 15.68
C MET A 209 14.68 14.88 16.12
N ILE A 210 13.38 15.16 16.09
CA ILE A 210 12.83 16.43 16.60
C ILE A 210 12.97 16.47 18.13
N LEU A 211 12.69 15.37 18.84
CA LEU A 211 12.89 15.25 20.29
C LEU A 211 14.34 15.58 20.68
N ALA A 212 15.33 15.09 19.93
CA ALA A 212 16.74 15.41 20.19
C ALA A 212 17.03 16.92 20.15
N GLN A 213 16.40 17.65 19.21
CA GLN A 213 16.56 19.10 19.08
C GLN A 213 15.79 19.84 20.18
N THR A 214 14.56 19.42 20.48
CA THR A 214 13.76 19.94 21.59
C THR A 214 14.50 19.77 22.91
N ALA A 215 15.08 18.59 23.17
CA ALA A 215 15.86 18.28 24.37
C ALA A 215 17.09 19.16 24.51
N ARG A 216 17.83 19.40 23.42
CA ARG A 216 18.97 20.33 23.44
C ARG A 216 18.52 21.73 23.84
N LYS A 217 17.42 22.21 23.26
CA LYS A 217 16.85 23.53 23.57
C LYS A 217 16.34 23.63 25.00
N THR A 218 15.61 22.64 25.50
CA THR A 218 15.14 22.66 26.89
C THR A 218 16.31 22.61 27.88
N ALA A 219 17.40 21.90 27.57
CA ALA A 219 18.62 21.91 28.36
C ALA A 219 19.35 23.28 28.34
N GLU A 220 19.44 23.93 27.17
CA GLU A 220 20.04 25.27 27.02
C GLU A 220 19.28 26.34 27.83
N PHE A 221 17.95 26.25 27.86
CA PHE A 221 17.07 27.18 28.55
C PHE A 221 16.77 26.78 30.02
N ASP A 222 17.33 25.68 30.51
CA ASP A 222 17.07 25.16 31.86
C ASP A 222 15.58 24.89 32.16
N VAL A 223 14.87 24.30 31.18
CA VAL A 223 13.46 23.95 31.30
C VAL A 223 13.29 22.44 31.38
N ARG A 224 12.39 21.99 32.26
CA ARG A 224 12.02 20.58 32.40
C ARG A 224 11.27 20.10 31.15
N LEU A 225 11.74 18.99 30.58
CA LEU A 225 11.13 18.32 29.42
C LEU A 225 10.46 17.02 29.87
N ILE A 226 9.14 16.94 29.72
CA ILE A 226 8.35 15.75 30.05
C ILE A 226 8.00 15.03 28.74
N SER A 227 8.23 13.73 28.66
CA SER A 227 7.93 12.94 27.45
C SER A 227 7.17 11.66 27.81
N PRO A 228 5.82 11.66 27.76
CA PRO A 228 5.04 10.45 27.94
C PRO A 228 5.05 9.58 26.68
N HIS A 229 5.26 8.27 26.84
CA HIS A 229 5.31 7.29 25.75
C HIS A 229 4.23 6.19 25.89
N CYS A 230 3.79 5.65 24.76
CA CYS A 230 2.89 4.49 24.67
C CYS A 230 3.55 3.22 24.11
N ASP A 231 4.78 3.32 23.59
CA ASP A 231 5.55 2.18 23.04
C ASP A 231 6.81 1.94 23.89
N TYR A 232 7.00 0.68 24.27
CA TYR A 232 8.07 0.25 25.18
C TYR A 232 9.44 0.07 24.50
N PHE A 233 9.51 0.04 23.17
CA PHE A 233 10.75 0.10 22.41
C PHE A 233 11.18 1.56 22.15
N VAL A 234 10.24 2.46 21.89
CA VAL A 234 10.53 3.88 21.63
C VAL A 234 10.97 4.60 22.90
N MET A 235 10.37 4.30 24.06
CA MET A 235 10.67 5.00 25.32
C MET A 235 12.16 4.91 25.74
N PRO A 236 12.82 3.73 25.75
CA PRO A 236 14.24 3.66 26.10
C PRO A 236 15.14 4.41 25.09
N VAL A 237 14.78 4.41 23.81
CA VAL A 237 15.51 5.17 22.78
C VAL A 237 15.37 6.67 23.02
N ALA A 238 14.16 7.13 23.36
CA ALA A 238 13.92 8.52 23.73
C ALA A 238 14.74 8.92 24.98
N GLN A 239 14.83 8.05 25.99
CA GLN A 239 15.67 8.28 27.17
C GLN A 239 17.14 8.52 26.78
N GLU A 240 17.69 7.66 25.93
CA GLU A 240 19.08 7.78 25.46
C GLU A 240 19.32 9.05 24.62
N ILE A 241 18.36 9.38 23.74
CA ILE A 241 18.42 10.59 22.91
C ILE A 241 18.42 11.85 23.77
N VAL A 242 17.49 11.95 24.73
CA VAL A 242 17.40 13.12 25.61
C VAL A 242 18.63 13.21 26.51
N GLN A 243 19.09 12.09 27.08
CA GLN A 243 20.32 12.07 27.88
C GLN A 243 21.55 12.56 27.08
N THR A 244 21.67 12.10 25.84
CA THR A 244 22.76 12.51 24.94
C THR A 244 22.65 14.00 24.60
N ALA A 245 21.45 14.48 24.24
CA ALA A 245 21.21 15.88 23.92
C ALA A 245 21.53 16.82 25.11
N TYR A 246 21.13 16.44 26.33
CA TYR A 246 21.45 17.19 27.56
C TYR A 246 22.95 17.20 27.86
N SER A 247 23.62 16.06 27.64
CA SER A 247 25.08 15.95 27.82
C SER A 247 25.83 16.81 26.82
N GLU A 248 25.42 16.83 25.55
CA GLU A 248 26.00 17.68 24.51
C GLU A 248 25.73 19.17 24.73
N ALA A 249 24.60 19.52 25.35
CA ALA A 249 24.31 20.88 25.80
C ALA A 249 25.10 21.28 27.07
N GLY A 250 25.89 20.37 27.65
CA GLY A 250 26.68 20.63 28.86
C GLY A 250 25.88 20.64 30.16
N ARG A 251 24.64 20.11 30.15
CA ARG A 251 23.73 20.02 31.31
C ARG A 251 23.28 18.58 31.61
N PRO A 252 24.21 17.61 31.77
CA PRO A 252 23.84 16.23 32.13
C PRO A 252 23.17 16.13 33.50
N ASP A 253 23.37 17.12 34.38
CA ASP A 253 22.75 17.24 35.70
C ASP A 253 21.24 17.55 35.64
N ALA A 254 20.77 18.16 34.55
CA ALA A 254 19.36 18.51 34.36
C ALA A 254 18.53 17.36 33.77
N PHE A 255 19.18 16.27 33.34
CA PHE A 255 18.49 15.12 32.80
C PHE A 255 17.86 14.29 33.93
N ASP A 256 16.53 14.15 33.89
CA ASP A 256 15.79 13.20 34.71
C ASP A 256 15.22 12.08 33.84
N ARG A 257 15.56 10.83 34.20
CA ARG A 257 15.05 9.66 33.50
C ARG A 257 13.56 9.45 33.76
N ASP A 258 13.07 9.85 34.94
CA ASP A 258 11.67 9.67 35.34
C ASP A 258 10.72 10.61 34.61
N ASP A 259 11.25 11.64 33.91
CA ASP A 259 10.48 12.52 33.03
C ASP A 259 10.15 11.90 31.66
N ILE A 260 10.79 10.77 31.32
CA ILE A 260 10.58 10.05 30.07
C ILE A 260 10.07 8.65 30.42
N PHE A 261 8.75 8.49 30.42
CA PHE A 261 8.11 7.33 31.02
C PHE A 261 6.98 6.78 30.15
N TYR A 262 6.65 5.52 30.43
CA TYR A 262 5.55 4.81 29.78
C TYR A 262 4.23 5.04 30.53
N ILE A 263 3.14 5.28 29.80
CA ILE A 263 1.79 5.39 30.36
C ILE A 263 0.98 4.11 30.08
N SER A 264 0.67 3.86 28.80
CA SER A 264 -0.17 2.75 28.35
C SER A 264 -0.08 2.61 26.84
N ASP A 265 -0.24 1.38 26.36
CA ASP A 265 -0.41 0.97 24.95
C ASP A 265 -1.87 1.02 24.49
N SER A 266 -2.80 1.46 25.36
CA SER A 266 -4.21 1.63 25.03
C SER A 266 -4.52 3.09 24.67
N GLN A 267 -5.12 3.29 23.50
CA GLN A 267 -5.33 4.59 22.86
C GLN A 267 -5.81 5.70 23.80
N PHE A 268 -7.00 5.49 24.38
CA PHE A 268 -7.63 6.50 25.21
C PHE A 268 -7.08 6.52 26.65
N ALA A 269 -6.43 5.45 27.10
CA ALA A 269 -5.74 5.45 28.40
C ALA A 269 -4.48 6.33 28.33
N PHE A 270 -3.71 6.22 27.24
CA PHE A 270 -2.57 7.10 26.96
C PHE A 270 -3.02 8.55 26.88
N SER A 271 -4.06 8.84 26.08
CA SER A 271 -4.63 10.19 25.96
C SER A 271 -5.10 10.77 27.30
N ALA A 272 -5.79 9.97 28.12
CA ALA A 272 -6.21 10.40 29.46
C ALA A 272 -5.01 10.68 30.38
N GLY A 273 -3.94 9.88 30.27
CA GLY A 273 -2.69 10.11 30.99
C GLY A 273 -2.00 11.41 30.58
N VAL A 274 -1.83 11.64 29.28
CA VAL A 274 -1.29 12.88 28.71
C VAL A 274 -2.12 14.09 29.16
N ASN A 275 -3.44 14.03 29.04
CA ASN A 275 -4.34 15.11 29.47
C ASN A 275 -4.21 15.39 30.98
N GLY A 276 -4.11 14.34 31.79
CA GLY A 276 -3.88 14.47 33.22
C GLY A 276 -2.55 15.18 33.54
N ILE A 277 -1.48 14.87 32.80
CA ILE A 277 -0.17 15.53 32.94
C ILE A 277 -0.28 17.00 32.52
N THR A 278 -0.86 17.29 31.36
CA THR A 278 -1.07 18.65 30.85
C THR A 278 -1.69 19.57 31.89
N ILE A 279 -2.74 19.08 32.57
CA ILE A 279 -3.47 19.85 33.59
C ILE A 279 -2.69 19.94 34.91
N ARG A 280 -2.15 18.83 35.42
CA ARG A 280 -1.47 18.78 36.73
C ARG A 280 -0.18 19.59 36.74
N GLU A 281 0.65 19.38 35.72
CA GLU A 281 1.94 20.06 35.59
C GLU A 281 1.78 21.48 35.05
N ARG A 282 0.58 21.84 34.58
CA ARG A 282 0.31 23.08 33.83
C ARG A 282 1.37 23.21 32.74
N VAL A 283 1.37 22.35 31.75
CA VAL A 283 2.39 22.41 30.68
C VAL A 283 2.29 23.75 29.92
N ALA A 284 3.41 24.41 29.62
CA ALA A 284 3.41 25.69 28.90
C ALA A 284 3.48 25.54 27.38
N THR A 285 4.15 24.49 26.91
CA THR A 285 4.35 24.19 25.49
C THR A 285 4.24 22.68 25.28
N ILE A 286 3.46 22.26 24.29
CA ILE A 286 3.28 20.86 23.93
C ILE A 286 3.68 20.65 22.47
N LEU A 287 4.56 19.68 22.24
CA LEU A 287 4.90 19.21 20.90
C LEU A 287 4.24 17.86 20.66
N TYR A 288 3.33 17.79 19.68
CA TYR A 288 2.72 16.54 19.23
C TYR A 288 3.39 16.09 17.93
N MET A 289 4.37 15.19 17.99
CA MET A 289 5.20 14.85 16.84
C MET A 289 5.15 13.35 16.58
N GLY A 290 4.50 12.91 15.51
CA GLY A 290 4.47 11.48 15.16
C GLY A 290 3.13 11.01 14.59
N PHE A 291 2.87 9.71 14.72
CA PHE A 291 1.64 9.10 14.25
C PHE A 291 0.55 9.20 15.31
N PHE A 292 -0.59 9.81 14.97
CA PHE A 292 -1.72 9.95 15.88
C PHE A 292 -3.00 9.41 15.25
N ASN A 293 -4.01 9.18 16.07
CA ASN A 293 -5.35 8.78 15.64
C ASN A 293 -6.39 9.71 16.30
N ALA A 294 -7.61 9.21 16.48
CA ALA A 294 -8.76 9.96 16.99
C ALA A 294 -8.52 10.69 18.33
N GLU A 295 -7.54 10.26 19.13
CA GLU A 295 -7.16 10.89 20.39
C GLU A 295 -6.45 12.24 20.23
N ALA A 296 -5.94 12.56 19.03
CA ALA A 296 -5.27 13.82 18.74
C ALA A 296 -6.12 15.02 19.20
N LEU A 297 -7.40 15.06 18.79
CA LEU A 297 -8.32 16.15 19.11
C LEU A 297 -8.56 16.29 20.62
N LEU A 298 -8.63 15.17 21.34
CA LEU A 298 -8.85 15.17 22.80
C LEU A 298 -7.63 15.72 23.55
N MET A 299 -6.43 15.42 23.06
CA MET A 299 -5.20 15.90 23.66
C MET A 299 -5.01 17.40 23.41
N THR A 300 -5.21 17.82 22.17
CA THR A 300 -4.96 19.21 21.76
C THR A 300 -6.00 20.17 22.32
N GLU A 301 -7.26 19.76 22.45
CA GLU A 301 -8.28 20.57 23.15
C GLU A 301 -7.91 20.77 24.63
N THR A 302 -7.36 19.75 25.28
CA THR A 302 -6.89 19.86 26.67
C THR A 302 -5.71 20.82 26.79
N GLY A 303 -4.75 20.77 25.87
CA GLY A 303 -3.62 21.71 25.85
C GLY A 303 -4.07 23.15 25.59
N ASN A 304 -5.05 23.35 24.71
CA ASN A 304 -5.66 24.66 24.47
C ASN A 304 -6.36 25.20 25.74
N GLN A 305 -7.14 24.36 26.43
CA GLN A 305 -7.75 24.72 27.71
C GLN A 305 -6.72 25.03 28.82
N ALA A 306 -5.55 24.40 28.78
CA ALA A 306 -4.45 24.68 29.70
C ALA A 306 -3.62 25.94 29.33
N GLY A 307 -3.92 26.58 28.19
CA GLY A 307 -3.22 27.75 27.66
C GLY A 307 -1.79 27.44 27.20
N ALA A 308 -1.53 26.19 26.82
CA ALA A 308 -0.25 25.75 26.29
C ALA A 308 -0.12 26.15 24.81
N ILE A 309 1.08 26.57 24.38
CA ILE A 309 1.38 26.66 22.94
C ILE A 309 1.51 25.24 22.40
N GLN A 310 0.87 24.95 21.28
CA GLN A 310 0.84 23.62 20.69
C GLN A 310 1.44 23.63 19.29
N ILE A 311 2.51 22.85 19.11
CA ILE A 311 3.15 22.62 17.82
C ILE A 311 2.97 21.15 17.48
N ALA A 312 2.20 20.86 16.44
CA ALA A 312 1.92 19.50 16.01
C ALA A 312 2.63 19.17 14.69
N GLY A 313 2.92 17.90 14.46
CA GLY A 313 3.45 17.39 13.22
C GLY A 313 3.12 15.92 13.03
N THR A 314 2.51 15.60 11.89
CA THR A 314 2.12 14.23 11.55
C THR A 314 2.08 14.04 10.04
N ASP A 315 2.31 12.81 9.60
CA ASP A 315 2.09 12.35 8.23
C ASP A 315 0.73 11.64 8.05
N ALA A 316 -0.03 11.47 9.12
CA ALA A 316 -1.37 10.91 9.09
C ALA A 316 -2.38 11.91 8.50
N THR A 317 -2.74 11.73 7.23
CA THR A 317 -3.67 12.61 6.50
C THR A 317 -5.03 12.77 7.18
N THR A 318 -5.47 11.77 7.94
CA THR A 318 -6.74 11.79 8.68
C THR A 318 -6.70 12.66 9.94
N GLN A 319 -5.52 12.94 10.50
CA GLN A 319 -5.35 13.71 11.74
C GLN A 319 -4.89 15.14 11.53
N VAL A 320 -4.28 15.44 10.37
CA VAL A 320 -3.88 16.81 10.00
C VAL A 320 -5.03 17.83 10.22
N PRO A 321 -6.30 17.56 9.86
CA PRO A 321 -7.38 18.52 10.12
C PRO A 321 -7.58 18.83 11.61
N PHE A 322 -7.47 17.84 12.50
CA PHE A 322 -7.63 18.06 13.94
C PHE A 322 -6.53 18.96 14.48
N PHE A 323 -5.29 18.71 14.10
CA PHE A 323 -4.15 19.54 14.50
C PHE A 323 -4.26 20.97 13.96
N ILE A 324 -4.61 21.15 12.69
CA ILE A 324 -4.82 22.48 12.10
C ILE A 324 -5.87 23.28 12.88
N THR A 325 -6.94 22.62 13.35
CA THR A 325 -8.02 23.31 14.05
C THR A 325 -7.76 23.61 15.52
N THR A 326 -6.82 22.91 16.16
CA THR A 326 -6.66 22.95 17.63
C THR A 326 -5.26 23.32 18.11
N CYS A 327 -4.26 23.33 17.22
CA CYS A 327 -2.89 23.72 17.53
C CYS A 327 -2.55 25.07 16.91
N ASP A 328 -1.60 25.78 17.52
CA ASP A 328 -1.10 27.05 17.01
C ASP A 328 -0.33 26.86 15.69
N TYR A 329 0.42 25.76 15.59
CA TYR A 329 1.19 25.40 14.39
C TYR A 329 1.06 23.92 14.09
N THR A 330 0.93 23.58 12.80
CA THR A 330 0.85 22.20 12.32
C THR A 330 1.79 21.99 11.15
N LEU A 331 2.71 21.02 11.29
CA LEU A 331 3.57 20.51 10.23
C LEU A 331 2.79 19.47 9.43
N ILE A 332 2.68 19.67 8.11
CA ILE A 332 1.86 18.81 7.25
C ILE A 332 2.76 17.92 6.40
N GLY A 333 2.63 16.60 6.56
CA GLY A 333 3.22 15.62 5.64
C GLY A 333 4.74 15.77 5.50
N GLU A 334 5.20 16.28 4.35
CA GLU A 334 6.65 16.43 4.09
C GLU A 334 7.34 17.44 5.01
N GLU A 335 6.61 18.43 5.55
CA GLU A 335 7.18 19.41 6.50
C GLU A 335 7.64 18.71 7.78
N PHE A 336 6.92 17.68 8.21
CA PHE A 336 7.28 16.87 9.38
C PHE A 336 8.58 16.10 9.15
N TYR A 337 8.79 15.54 7.95
CA TYR A 337 10.02 14.85 7.57
C TYR A 337 11.19 15.81 7.33
N ALA A 338 10.91 17.04 6.90
CA ALA A 338 11.91 18.08 6.71
C ALA A 338 12.38 18.71 8.03
N ALA A 339 11.64 18.53 9.12
CA ALA A 339 11.87 19.22 10.39
C ALA A 339 13.27 18.97 10.97
N SER A 340 13.76 17.73 10.92
CA SER A 340 15.09 17.40 11.43
C SER A 340 16.21 18.07 10.61
N ALA A 341 16.07 18.14 9.29
CA ALA A 341 16.99 18.85 8.40
C ALA A 341 16.96 20.37 8.67
N TYR A 342 15.76 20.91 8.93
CA TYR A 342 15.57 22.32 9.22
C TYR A 342 16.20 22.75 10.55
N LEU A 343 15.94 21.99 11.63
CA LEU A 343 16.41 22.29 12.98
C LEU A 343 17.92 22.04 13.14
N SER A 344 18.43 20.89 12.67
CA SER A 344 19.85 20.53 12.85
C SER A 344 20.79 21.26 11.88
N ARG A 345 20.26 21.75 10.75
CA ARG A 345 21.05 22.28 9.62
C ARG A 345 22.17 21.33 9.15
N ASN A 346 22.01 20.03 9.38
CA ASN A 346 22.99 19.04 8.96
C ASN A 346 23.03 18.95 7.42
N ILE A 347 24.22 19.15 6.85
CA ILE A 347 24.49 19.16 5.41
C ILE A 347 23.93 17.91 4.71
N GLU A 348 24.01 16.74 5.33
CA GLU A 348 23.52 15.47 4.78
C GLU A 348 22.00 15.47 4.67
N LEU A 349 21.30 15.78 5.77
CA LEU A 349 19.83 15.84 5.80
C LEU A 349 19.28 16.93 4.86
N VAL A 350 19.92 18.09 4.84
CA VAL A 350 19.54 19.19 3.94
C VAL A 350 19.75 18.80 2.47
N SER A 351 20.83 18.07 2.16
CA SER A 351 21.06 17.58 0.80
C SER A 351 20.03 16.55 0.35
N MET A 352 19.62 15.65 1.24
CA MET A 352 18.56 14.67 0.94
C MET A 352 17.23 15.37 0.66
N LEU A 353 16.85 16.32 1.52
CA LEU A 353 15.64 17.13 1.35
C LEU A 353 15.64 17.83 -0.02
N LYS A 354 16.77 18.44 -0.41
CA LYS A 354 16.88 19.14 -1.70
C LYS A 354 16.90 18.22 -2.91
N GLY A 355 17.57 17.07 -2.82
CA GLY A 355 17.53 16.07 -3.88
C GLY A 355 16.12 15.55 -4.13
N LEU A 356 15.35 15.32 -3.05
CA LEU A 356 13.93 14.97 -3.12
C LEU A 356 13.09 16.07 -3.77
N ASP A 357 13.30 17.34 -3.42
CA ASP A 357 12.59 18.47 -4.03
C ASP A 357 12.85 18.59 -5.54
N TYR A 358 14.10 18.40 -5.98
CA TYR A 358 14.44 18.40 -7.41
C TYR A 358 13.75 17.25 -8.16
N PHE A 359 13.75 16.05 -7.58
CA PHE A 359 13.08 14.91 -8.18
C PHE A 359 11.55 15.11 -8.23
N LYS A 360 10.94 15.62 -7.15
CA LYS A 360 9.52 15.99 -7.12
C LYS A 360 9.18 17.01 -8.20
N LEU A 361 10.02 18.03 -8.43
CA LEU A 361 9.80 19.00 -9.51
C LEU A 361 9.78 18.34 -10.89
N VAL A 362 10.70 17.40 -11.15
CA VAL A 362 10.69 16.61 -12.40
C VAL A 362 9.42 15.78 -12.52
N MET A 363 8.98 15.12 -11.44
CA MET A 363 7.74 14.35 -11.44
C MET A 363 6.51 15.23 -11.71
N VAL A 364 6.44 16.44 -11.12
CA VAL A 364 5.37 17.41 -11.41
C VAL A 364 5.35 17.80 -12.89
N ILE A 365 6.52 18.08 -13.48
CA ILE A 365 6.64 18.38 -14.91
C ILE A 365 6.19 17.19 -15.75
N LEU A 366 6.60 15.97 -15.40
CA LEU A 366 6.20 14.74 -16.09
C LEU A 366 4.70 14.49 -16.01
N VAL A 367 4.07 14.73 -14.86
CA VAL A 367 2.62 14.61 -14.69
C VAL A 367 1.90 15.64 -15.56
N ILE A 368 2.33 16.90 -15.56
CA ILE A 368 1.73 17.95 -16.41
C ILE A 368 1.88 17.59 -17.89
N ALA A 369 3.09 17.22 -18.31
CA ALA A 369 3.37 16.83 -19.69
C ALA A 369 2.54 15.60 -20.10
N GLY A 370 2.51 14.55 -19.27
CA GLY A 370 1.71 13.35 -19.50
C GLY A 370 0.22 13.64 -19.59
N THR A 371 -0.29 14.56 -18.77
CA THR A 371 -1.70 15.00 -18.83
C THR A 371 -2.01 15.68 -20.17
N ILE A 372 -1.14 16.58 -20.63
CA ILE A 372 -1.30 17.27 -21.93
C ILE A 372 -1.21 16.27 -23.09
N LEU A 373 -0.21 15.39 -23.07
CA LEU A 373 0.01 14.38 -24.11
C LEU A 373 -1.16 13.39 -24.19
N SER A 374 -1.66 12.93 -23.04
CA SER A 374 -2.83 12.05 -22.99
C SER A 374 -4.10 12.74 -23.51
N THR A 375 -4.25 14.04 -23.28
CA THR A 375 -5.39 14.82 -23.78
C THR A 375 -5.42 14.88 -25.31
N VAL A 376 -4.27 14.84 -25.97
CA VAL A 376 -4.16 14.77 -27.45
C VAL A 376 -4.06 13.33 -27.98
N HIS A 377 -4.44 12.34 -27.16
CA HIS A 377 -4.39 10.91 -27.47
C HIS A 377 -2.98 10.35 -27.78
N TRP A 378 -1.92 11.02 -27.32
CA TRP A 378 -0.57 10.49 -27.38
C TRP A 378 -0.23 9.78 -26.07
N HIS A 379 -0.44 8.46 -26.05
CA HIS A 379 -0.26 7.62 -24.85
C HIS A 379 1.17 7.09 -24.66
N GLY A 380 2.14 7.51 -25.50
CA GLY A 380 3.50 6.96 -25.49
C GLY A 380 4.23 7.14 -24.16
N LEU A 381 4.05 8.30 -23.51
CA LEU A 381 4.65 8.56 -22.19
C LEU A 381 4.01 7.72 -21.08
N LEU A 382 2.69 7.48 -21.17
CA LEU A 382 1.98 6.62 -20.23
C LEU A 382 2.49 5.17 -20.34
N HIS A 383 2.57 4.61 -21.56
CA HIS A 383 3.06 3.25 -21.77
C HIS A 383 4.54 3.06 -21.39
N PHE A 384 5.34 4.13 -21.43
CA PHE A 384 6.74 4.07 -21.03
C PHE A 384 6.93 4.05 -19.51
N LEU A 385 6.04 4.72 -18.78
CA LEU A 385 6.07 4.69 -17.32
C LEU A 385 5.47 3.36 -16.85
N PRO A 386 6.09 2.73 -15.84
CA PRO A 386 5.53 1.52 -15.25
C PRO A 386 4.14 1.84 -14.69
N PHE A 387 3.12 1.15 -15.18
CA PHE A 387 1.84 1.03 -14.50
C PHE A 387 1.92 -0.21 -13.62
N GLU A 388 1.58 -0.06 -12.34
CA GLU A 388 1.14 -1.20 -11.53
C GLU A 388 -0.31 -1.56 -11.88
#